data_AF-A0AAJ0BSN8-F1
#
_entry.id   AF-A0AAJ0BSN8-F1
#
_cell.length_a   1.000
_cell.length_b   1.000
_cell.length_c   1.000
_cell.angle_alpha   90.00
_cell.angle_beta   90.00
_cell.angle_gamma   90.00
#
_symmetry.space_group_name_H-M   'P 1'
#
loop_
_entity.id
_entity.type
_entity.pdbx_description
1 polymer ?
#
loop_
_entity_poly.entity_id
_entity_poly.type
_entity_poly.pdbx_seq_one_letter_code
_entity_poly.pdbx_strand_id
1 'polypeptide(L)'
;MSLLLLAAAKATHNPHSEERCNQTSWILRLPAELVTEVFKHLPKASEICLTFTCRAFYNMFSPKLPNRLDRWTTQDLFLLLERDRPDSYYCFHCKKLHRWDPMLRGYQLGDWDGDCFRSHSWHDKERDSFYISTDHQLGFHGFRVIMNSHFYGPAHGFAPWVLEKEIQKTCPHTGCTIDEVIRTRIIDGELFVSKIYKMSHPDGDAKKLRQLVEHTPLRICRHLQIGRYWGRGNCWTSRGIRFLPRRIPELERSRGGGYFTGCSEVVRSCGVCMTDCQVDICDQSDGGQYGWSIKIVAWSQIGKGRDPLDSTWLGISRPGYDCHASWRAFAEEPESTLPGIVRHRWSKMDDMLVDVKGEFADGFDDGNDEGLAVDREGNLILECDLPVYDY
;
A
#
# COMPACT_ATOMS: atom_id res chain seq x y z
N MET A 1 -29.77 16.54 3.79
CA MET A 1 -29.15 17.81 4.25
C MET A 1 -29.22 18.02 5.76
N SER A 2 -30.29 17.62 6.48
CA SER A 2 -30.38 17.82 7.95
C SER A 2 -29.28 17.12 8.78
N LEU A 3 -28.64 16.05 8.28
CA LEU A 3 -27.56 15.36 8.99
C LEU A 3 -26.19 16.08 8.93
N LEU A 4 -25.93 16.89 7.90
CA LEU A 4 -24.67 17.66 7.77
C LEU A 4 -24.63 18.84 8.74
N LEU A 5 -25.77 19.50 8.98
CA LEU A 5 -25.90 20.58 9.97
C LEU A 5 -25.69 20.10 11.42
N LEU A 6 -26.05 18.85 11.73
CA LEU A 6 -25.86 18.26 13.06
C LEU A 6 -24.42 17.81 13.33
N ALA A 7 -23.65 17.47 12.29
CA ALA A 7 -22.25 17.05 12.42
C ALA A 7 -21.28 18.23 12.63
N ALA A 8 -21.59 19.41 12.07
CA ALA A 8 -20.78 20.62 12.26
C ALA A 8 -20.98 21.27 13.66
N ALA A 9 -22.13 21.06 14.30
CA ALA A 9 -22.47 21.69 15.58
C ALA A 9 -22.03 20.90 16.84
N LYS A 10 -21.43 19.72 16.68
CA LYS A 10 -20.94 18.86 17.79
C LYS A 10 -19.41 18.72 17.78
N ALA A 11 -18.68 19.82 17.72
CA ALA A 11 -17.29 19.82 18.15
C ALA A 11 -17.29 19.67 19.68
N THR A 12 -16.77 18.55 20.19
CA THR A 12 -16.73 18.25 21.62
C THR A 12 -15.84 19.26 22.33
N HIS A 13 -16.45 20.02 23.23
CA HIS A 13 -15.82 21.01 24.09
C HIS A 13 -14.72 20.34 24.93
N ASN A 14 -13.45 20.68 24.68
CA ASN A 14 -12.34 20.31 25.54
C ASN A 14 -12.10 21.47 26.54
N PRO A 15 -12.38 21.29 27.84
CA PRO A 15 -12.45 22.40 28.81
C PRO A 15 -11.09 23.00 29.23
N HIS A 16 -9.98 22.68 28.55
CA HIS A 16 -8.63 23.15 28.89
C HIS A 16 -8.01 24.15 27.90
N SER A 17 -8.81 24.93 27.15
CA SER A 17 -8.27 25.88 26.15
C SER A 17 -8.93 27.28 26.16
N GLU A 18 -9.06 27.90 27.34
CA GLU A 18 -9.74 29.20 27.49
C GLU A 18 -8.97 30.43 26.96
N GLU A 19 -7.72 30.31 26.50
CA GLU A 19 -6.92 31.47 26.05
C GLU A 19 -6.95 31.78 24.53
N ARG A 20 -7.77 31.11 23.72
CA ARG A 20 -7.86 31.41 22.28
C ARG A 20 -9.30 31.63 21.79
N CYS A 21 -9.86 32.83 21.94
CA CYS A 21 -11.02 33.21 21.09
C CYS A 21 -11.37 34.71 20.97
N ASN A 22 -10.39 35.62 20.93
CA ASN A 22 -10.64 37.00 20.43
C ASN A 22 -10.16 37.22 18.99
N GLN A 23 -9.82 36.15 18.26
CA GLN A 23 -9.69 36.22 16.81
C GLN A 23 -11.09 36.23 16.18
N THR A 24 -11.74 37.39 16.20
CA THR A 24 -12.91 37.63 15.36
C THR A 24 -12.52 37.30 13.91
N SER A 25 -13.27 36.41 13.28
CA SER A 25 -13.03 35.95 11.91
C SER A 25 -12.97 37.15 10.96
N TRP A 26 -11.77 37.49 10.48
CA TRP A 26 -11.48 38.67 9.65
C TRP A 26 -12.32 38.71 8.37
N ILE A 27 -12.71 37.54 7.85
CA ILE A 27 -13.57 37.41 6.67
C ILE A 27 -14.98 37.99 6.91
N LEU A 28 -15.48 37.98 8.15
CA LEU A 28 -16.77 38.59 8.49
C LEU A 28 -16.70 40.12 8.57
N ARG A 29 -15.50 40.70 8.56
CA ARG A 29 -15.28 42.15 8.52
C ARG A 29 -15.11 42.67 7.09
N LEU A 30 -15.00 41.79 6.11
CA LEU A 30 -14.92 42.19 4.71
C LEU A 30 -16.30 42.66 4.21
N PRO A 31 -16.35 43.68 3.34
CA PRO A 31 -17.55 44.01 2.58
C PRO A 31 -18.12 42.78 1.86
N ALA A 32 -19.45 42.71 1.73
CA ALA A 32 -20.15 41.56 1.16
C ALA A 32 -19.73 41.29 -0.30
N GLU A 33 -19.30 42.33 -1.03
CA GLU A 33 -18.79 42.27 -2.39
C GLU A 33 -17.48 41.47 -2.45
N LEU A 34 -16.55 41.74 -1.52
CA LEU A 34 -15.28 41.02 -1.44
C LEU A 34 -15.49 39.56 -1.01
N VAL A 35 -16.38 39.30 -0.05
CA VAL A 35 -16.75 37.94 0.34
C VAL A 35 -17.36 37.19 -0.85
N THR A 36 -18.26 37.83 -1.59
CA THR A 36 -18.87 37.25 -2.79
C THR A 36 -17.83 36.96 -3.86
N GLU A 37 -16.85 37.84 -4.05
CA GLU A 37 -15.76 37.63 -5.00
C GLU A 37 -14.90 36.42 -4.59
N VAL A 38 -14.51 36.31 -3.32
CA VAL A 38 -13.81 35.12 -2.80
C VAL A 38 -14.61 33.85 -3.08
N PHE A 39 -15.93 33.86 -2.81
CA PHE A 39 -16.80 32.72 -3.06
C PHE A 39 -16.80 32.25 -4.52
N LYS A 40 -16.70 33.15 -5.51
CA LYS A 40 -16.65 32.78 -6.93
C LYS A 40 -15.39 32.02 -7.32
N HIS A 41 -14.31 32.18 -6.56
CA HIS A 41 -13.02 31.52 -6.81
C HIS A 41 -12.86 30.22 -6.01
N LEU A 42 -13.83 29.86 -5.17
CA LEU A 42 -13.78 28.62 -4.41
C LEU A 42 -14.29 27.43 -5.24
N PRO A 43 -13.64 26.25 -5.14
CA PRO A 43 -14.24 25.02 -5.62
C PRO A 43 -15.60 24.77 -4.94
N LYS A 44 -16.51 24.07 -5.63
CA LYS A 44 -17.89 23.93 -5.16
C LYS A 44 -18.01 23.31 -3.76
N ALA A 45 -17.19 22.32 -3.46
CA ALA A 45 -17.13 21.70 -2.12
C ALA A 45 -16.71 22.72 -1.04
N SER A 46 -15.73 23.58 -1.34
CA SER A 46 -15.27 24.63 -0.43
C SER A 46 -16.32 25.74 -0.24
N GLU A 47 -17.05 26.12 -1.29
CA GLU A 47 -18.20 27.04 -1.16
C GLU A 47 -19.23 26.48 -0.16
N ILE A 48 -19.54 25.18 -0.28
CA ILE A 48 -20.50 24.50 0.59
C ILE A 48 -19.99 24.51 2.03
N CYS A 49 -18.74 24.11 2.26
CA CYS A 49 -18.12 24.16 3.59
C CYS A 49 -18.21 25.57 4.19
N LEU A 50 -17.79 26.59 3.43
CA LEU A 50 -17.79 27.99 3.88
C LEU A 50 -19.21 28.48 4.20
N THR A 51 -20.19 28.12 3.37
CA THR A 51 -21.61 28.42 3.60
C THR A 51 -22.10 27.87 4.95
N PHE A 52 -21.59 26.71 5.37
CA PHE A 52 -21.98 26.07 6.63
C PHE A 52 -21.18 26.49 7.87
N THR A 53 -20.16 27.35 7.73
CA THR A 53 -19.35 27.80 8.87
C THR A 53 -20.09 28.74 9.82
N CYS A 54 -21.01 29.58 9.31
CA CYS A 54 -21.76 30.52 10.14
C CYS A 54 -23.12 30.90 9.54
N ARG A 55 -24.01 31.45 10.39
CA ARG A 55 -25.36 31.88 9.98
C ARG A 55 -25.36 32.98 8.91
N ALA A 56 -24.39 33.90 8.95
CA ALA A 56 -24.29 34.99 7.98
C ALA A 56 -24.02 34.46 6.57
N PHE A 57 -23.04 33.57 6.41
CA PHE A 57 -22.74 32.93 5.14
C PHE A 57 -23.84 31.97 4.69
N TYR A 58 -24.44 31.23 5.63
CA TYR A 58 -25.59 30.40 5.30
C TYR A 58 -26.71 31.23 4.68
N ASN A 59 -27.13 32.33 5.33
CA ASN A 59 -28.19 33.19 4.79
C ASN A 59 -27.81 33.83 3.44
N MET A 60 -26.53 34.21 3.27
CA MET A 60 -26.06 34.89 2.06
C MET A 60 -25.93 33.95 0.85
N PHE A 61 -25.54 32.68 1.07
CA PHE A 61 -25.16 31.76 0.00
C PHE A 61 -26.01 30.50 -0.09
N SER A 62 -26.77 30.10 0.94
CA SER A 62 -27.63 28.90 0.87
C SER A 62 -28.66 28.93 -0.26
N PRO A 63 -29.30 30.08 -0.62
CA PRO A 63 -30.24 30.11 -1.75
C PRO A 63 -29.58 29.80 -3.10
N LYS A 64 -28.26 29.92 -3.19
CA LYS A 64 -27.46 29.65 -4.40
C LYS A 64 -26.91 28.23 -4.43
N LEU A 65 -27.05 27.46 -3.34
CA LEU A 65 -26.59 26.08 -3.33
C LEU A 65 -27.56 25.18 -4.10
N PRO A 66 -27.04 24.24 -4.92
CA PRO A 66 -27.89 23.30 -5.62
C PRO A 66 -28.58 22.36 -4.62
N ASN A 67 -29.85 22.02 -4.87
CA ASN A 67 -30.62 21.07 -4.05
C ASN A 67 -30.01 19.66 -4.03
N ARG A 68 -29.24 19.32 -5.07
CA ARG A 68 -28.54 18.04 -5.20
C ARG A 68 -27.13 18.29 -5.69
N LEU A 69 -26.17 17.77 -4.96
CA LEU A 69 -24.77 17.74 -5.36
C LEU A 69 -24.55 16.61 -6.36
N ASP A 70 -23.70 16.85 -7.36
CA ASP A 70 -23.20 15.77 -8.21
C ASP A 70 -22.26 14.86 -7.40
N ARG A 71 -21.90 13.73 -8.01
CA ARG A 71 -21.10 12.68 -7.36
C ARG A 71 -19.72 13.19 -6.94
N TRP A 72 -19.07 14.00 -7.76
CA TRP A 72 -17.70 14.46 -7.56
C TRP A 72 -17.66 15.55 -6.51
N THR A 73 -18.54 16.55 -6.59
CA THR A 73 -18.67 17.57 -5.55
C THR A 73 -19.01 16.96 -4.18
N THR A 74 -19.84 15.91 -4.14
CA THR A 74 -20.15 15.20 -2.89
C THR A 74 -18.91 14.52 -2.31
N GLN A 75 -18.09 13.88 -3.16
CA GLN A 75 -16.84 13.26 -2.76
C GLN A 75 -15.87 14.30 -2.20
N ASP A 76 -15.62 15.39 -2.94
CA ASP A 76 -14.72 16.47 -2.51
C ASP A 76 -15.16 17.09 -1.19
N LEU A 77 -16.47 17.29 -1.00
CA LEU A 77 -17.04 17.76 0.26
C LEU A 77 -16.70 16.81 1.42
N PHE A 78 -16.86 15.50 1.22
CA PHE A 78 -16.53 14.53 2.28
C PHE A 78 -15.02 14.43 2.54
N LEU A 79 -14.18 14.59 1.52
CA LEU A 79 -12.72 14.64 1.69
C LEU A 79 -12.28 15.85 2.53
N LEU A 80 -12.90 17.02 2.30
CA LEU A 80 -12.66 18.20 3.13
C LEU A 80 -13.10 17.96 4.58
N LEU A 81 -14.29 17.37 4.77
CA LEU A 81 -14.80 17.06 6.11
C LEU A 81 -13.98 15.99 6.83
N GLU A 82 -13.45 15.00 6.12
CA GLU A 82 -12.54 13.99 6.69
C GLU A 82 -11.27 14.65 7.24
N ARG A 83 -10.67 15.59 6.51
CA ARG A 83 -9.51 16.35 6.98
C ARG A 83 -9.83 17.11 8.28
N ASP A 84 -11.01 17.68 8.41
CA ASP A 84 -11.36 18.51 9.56
C ASP A 84 -11.93 17.67 10.73
N ARG A 85 -12.20 16.37 10.54
CA ARG A 85 -12.77 15.47 11.54
C ARG A 85 -11.82 14.30 11.88
N PRO A 86 -11.04 14.40 12.97
CA PRO A 86 -10.04 13.39 13.32
C PRO A 86 -10.60 11.99 13.50
N ASP A 87 -11.84 11.84 13.97
CA ASP A 87 -12.46 10.54 14.25
C ASP A 87 -13.15 9.89 13.03
N SER A 88 -12.96 10.43 11.83
CA SER A 88 -13.74 10.05 10.65
C SER A 88 -12.86 9.74 9.44
N TYR A 89 -13.33 8.88 8.55
CA TYR A 89 -12.74 8.63 7.24
C TYR A 89 -13.79 8.52 6.14
N TYR A 90 -13.44 8.91 4.92
CA TYR A 90 -14.32 8.81 3.75
C TYR A 90 -14.25 7.43 3.11
N CYS A 91 -15.40 6.77 2.95
CA CYS A 91 -15.54 5.52 2.21
C CYS A 91 -16.04 5.79 0.79
N PHE A 92 -15.23 5.44 -0.21
CA PHE A 92 -15.55 5.62 -1.64
C PHE A 92 -16.71 4.75 -2.12
N HIS A 93 -16.86 3.57 -1.51
CA HIS A 93 -17.93 2.65 -1.84
C HIS A 93 -19.27 3.13 -1.28
N CYS A 94 -19.30 3.47 0.02
CA CYS A 94 -20.50 3.92 0.72
C CYS A 94 -20.85 5.39 0.40
N LYS A 95 -19.88 6.18 -0.08
CA LYS A 95 -19.92 7.64 -0.25
C LYS A 95 -20.38 8.35 1.03
N LYS A 96 -19.81 7.94 2.16
CA LYS A 96 -20.14 8.41 3.50
C LYS A 96 -18.88 8.58 4.32
N LEU A 97 -18.97 9.44 5.34
CA LEU A 97 -17.99 9.48 6.43
C LEU A 97 -18.35 8.41 7.45
N HIS A 98 -17.40 7.53 7.69
CA HIS A 98 -17.45 6.53 8.74
C HIS A 98 -16.59 7.00 9.90
N ARG A 99 -16.93 6.58 11.11
CA ARG A 99 -16.02 6.74 12.22
C ARG A 99 -14.97 5.63 12.13
N TRP A 100 -13.75 5.94 12.54
CA TRP A 100 -12.80 4.91 12.91
C TRP A 100 -12.65 4.98 14.42
N ASP A 101 -12.64 3.82 15.08
CA ASP A 101 -12.62 3.76 16.53
C ASP A 101 -11.16 3.75 17.05
N PRO A 102 -10.71 4.79 17.77
CA PRO A 102 -9.37 4.82 18.36
C PRO A 102 -9.17 3.75 19.44
N MET A 103 -10.25 3.22 20.03
CA MET A 103 -10.16 2.16 21.04
C MET A 103 -9.75 0.81 20.44
N LEU A 104 -9.80 0.67 19.12
CA LEU A 104 -9.28 -0.50 18.42
C LEU A 104 -7.74 -0.55 18.37
N ARG A 105 -7.03 0.39 19.02
CA ARG A 105 -5.57 0.36 19.20
C ARG A 105 -5.03 -0.94 19.82
N GLY A 106 -5.87 -1.74 20.49
CA GLY A 106 -5.50 -3.05 21.04
C GLY A 106 -5.76 -4.25 20.14
N TYR A 107 -6.56 -4.09 19.07
CA TYR A 107 -6.86 -5.17 18.13
C TYR A 107 -5.90 -5.13 16.96
N GLN A 108 -5.44 -6.31 16.51
CA GLN A 108 -4.58 -6.39 15.34
C GLN A 108 -5.36 -5.89 14.12
N LEU A 109 -4.81 -4.93 13.37
CA LEU A 109 -5.48 -4.27 12.24
C LEU A 109 -6.02 -5.24 11.18
N GLY A 110 -5.51 -6.47 11.12
CA GLY A 110 -5.99 -7.49 10.18
C GLY A 110 -7.45 -7.90 10.36
N ASP A 111 -8.07 -7.58 11.50
CA ASP A 111 -9.50 -7.80 11.74
C ASP A 111 -10.33 -6.50 11.62
N TRP A 112 -9.69 -5.35 11.36
CA TRP A 112 -10.41 -4.10 11.23
C TRP A 112 -10.93 -3.89 9.82
N ASP A 113 -12.18 -4.25 9.64
CA ASP A 113 -12.87 -4.05 8.37
C ASP A 113 -13.64 -2.71 8.26
N GLY A 114 -13.55 -1.87 9.30
CA GLY A 114 -14.26 -0.59 9.41
C GLY A 114 -15.77 -0.71 9.67
N ASP A 115 -16.38 0.40 10.10
CA ASP A 115 -17.81 0.47 10.40
C ASP A 115 -18.71 0.18 9.18
N CYS A 116 -18.19 0.30 7.94
CA CYS A 116 -18.96 -0.03 6.73
C CYS A 116 -19.06 -1.54 6.44
N PHE A 117 -18.48 -2.43 7.28
CA PHE A 117 -18.45 -3.88 7.02
C PHE A 117 -19.83 -4.54 6.89
N ARG A 118 -20.84 -4.02 7.60
CA ARG A 118 -22.21 -4.55 7.51
C ARG A 118 -22.91 -4.20 6.20
N SER A 119 -22.43 -3.19 5.48
CA SER A 119 -23.06 -2.67 4.26
C SER A 119 -22.33 -3.07 2.97
N HIS A 120 -21.12 -3.62 3.04
CA HIS A 120 -20.45 -4.18 1.87
C HIS A 120 -20.79 -5.66 1.69
N SER A 121 -21.06 -6.03 0.44
CA SER A 121 -21.15 -7.44 0.09
C SER A 121 -19.80 -8.09 0.39
N TRP A 122 -19.79 -9.35 0.83
CA TRP A 122 -18.55 -10.09 1.05
C TRP A 122 -17.63 -10.11 -0.18
N HIS A 123 -18.20 -9.98 -1.38
CA HIS A 123 -17.46 -9.97 -2.63
C HIS A 123 -16.62 -8.72 -2.87
N ASP A 124 -16.92 -7.60 -2.20
CA ASP A 124 -16.12 -6.37 -2.30
C ASP A 124 -14.83 -6.47 -1.47
N LYS A 125 -14.81 -7.31 -0.42
CA LYS A 125 -13.70 -7.41 0.55
C LYS A 125 -12.45 -8.06 -0.04
N GLU A 126 -12.62 -9.18 -0.74
CA GLU A 126 -11.49 -9.91 -1.35
C GLU A 126 -10.82 -9.13 -2.49
N ARG A 127 -11.54 -8.18 -3.08
CA ARG A 127 -11.09 -7.43 -4.26
C ARG A 127 -10.12 -6.31 -3.88
N ASP A 128 -10.21 -5.77 -2.68
CA ASP A 128 -9.43 -4.60 -2.27
C ASP A 128 -8.66 -4.85 -0.97
N SER A 129 -7.91 -5.96 -0.92
CA SER A 129 -7.05 -6.27 0.22
C SER A 129 -5.61 -6.65 -0.18
N PHE A 130 -4.64 -6.13 0.56
CA PHE A 130 -3.23 -6.49 0.48
C PHE A 130 -2.87 -7.46 1.60
N TYR A 131 -2.30 -8.63 1.29
CA TYR A 131 -1.85 -9.57 2.31
C TYR A 131 -0.55 -9.06 2.94
N ILE A 132 -0.61 -8.65 4.21
CA ILE A 132 0.57 -8.27 4.99
C ILE A 132 1.32 -9.53 5.44
N SER A 133 0.59 -10.52 5.96
CA SER A 133 1.11 -11.86 6.31
C SER A 133 0.09 -12.92 5.89
N THR A 134 0.35 -14.20 6.19
CA THR A 134 -0.60 -15.29 5.94
C THR A 134 -1.93 -15.10 6.68
N ASP A 135 -1.91 -14.40 7.80
CA ASP A 135 -3.03 -14.29 8.74
C ASP A 135 -3.58 -12.86 8.79
N HIS A 136 -2.98 -11.92 8.05
CA HIS A 136 -3.35 -10.50 8.13
C HIS A 136 -3.45 -9.87 6.75
N GLN A 137 -4.56 -9.20 6.52
CA GLN A 137 -4.82 -8.43 5.32
C GLN A 137 -5.02 -6.96 5.69
N LEU A 138 -4.58 -6.07 4.80
CA LEU A 138 -4.86 -4.66 4.85
C LEU A 138 -5.92 -4.36 3.80
N GLY A 139 -7.12 -3.99 4.23
CA GLY A 139 -8.12 -3.43 3.33
C GLY A 139 -7.80 -1.96 2.98
N PHE A 140 -8.37 -1.45 1.90
CA PHE A 140 -8.16 -0.05 1.49
C PHE A 140 -8.57 0.95 2.59
N HIS A 141 -9.61 0.66 3.37
CA HIS A 141 -10.02 1.53 4.48
C HIS A 141 -8.95 1.61 5.58
N GLY A 142 -8.34 0.48 5.96
CA GLY A 142 -7.23 0.43 6.90
C GLY A 142 -6.04 1.23 6.39
N PHE A 143 -5.70 1.03 5.12
CA PHE A 143 -4.66 1.79 4.44
C PHE A 143 -4.94 3.30 4.47
N ARG A 144 -6.16 3.72 4.12
CA ARG A 144 -6.57 5.13 4.15
C ARG A 144 -6.44 5.74 5.54
N VAL A 145 -6.90 5.04 6.58
CA VAL A 145 -6.81 5.54 7.96
C VAL A 145 -5.36 5.68 8.40
N ILE A 146 -4.47 4.74 8.04
CA ILE A 146 -3.03 4.87 8.29
C ILE A 146 -2.48 6.14 7.61
N MET A 147 -2.81 6.33 6.33
CA MET A 147 -2.33 7.48 5.58
C MET A 147 -2.92 8.81 6.06
N ASN A 148 -4.16 8.84 6.50
CA ASN A 148 -4.76 10.02 7.12
C ASN A 148 -3.99 10.43 8.39
N SER A 149 -3.52 9.47 9.19
CA SER A 149 -2.66 9.77 10.35
C SER A 149 -1.37 10.48 9.95
N HIS A 150 -0.80 10.15 8.78
CA HIS A 150 0.40 10.81 8.28
C HIS A 150 0.10 12.22 7.74
N PHE A 151 -0.96 12.37 6.95
CA PHE A 151 -1.26 13.64 6.30
C PHE A 151 -1.91 14.69 7.19
N TYR A 152 -2.70 14.26 8.16
CA TYR A 152 -3.52 15.15 9.00
C TYR A 152 -3.13 15.10 10.48
N GLY A 153 -2.25 14.17 10.86
CA GLY A 153 -1.70 14.02 12.20
C GLY A 153 -2.24 12.80 12.97
N PRO A 154 -1.63 12.44 14.12
CA PRO A 154 -1.93 11.20 14.86
C PRO A 154 -3.37 11.05 15.36
N ALA A 155 -4.14 12.14 15.33
CA ALA A 155 -5.54 12.14 15.69
C ALA A 155 -6.45 11.63 14.56
N HIS A 156 -5.95 11.43 13.34
CA HIS A 156 -6.74 11.05 12.14
C HIS A 156 -6.60 9.59 11.71
N GLY A 157 -5.86 8.78 12.47
CA GLY A 157 -5.83 7.35 12.22
C GLY A 157 -4.81 6.58 13.02
N PHE A 158 -4.41 5.44 12.46
CA PHE A 158 -3.39 4.58 13.05
C PHE A 158 -2.01 4.98 12.56
N ALA A 159 -1.01 4.90 13.44
CA ALA A 159 0.37 5.03 13.03
C ALA A 159 0.78 3.82 12.16
N PRO A 160 1.71 3.99 11.20
CA PRO A 160 2.13 2.90 10.30
C PRO A 160 2.67 1.66 11.02
N TRP A 161 3.28 1.85 12.20
CA TRP A 161 3.85 0.75 12.99
C TRP A 161 2.80 -0.30 13.39
N VAL A 162 1.50 0.01 13.32
CA VAL A 162 0.42 -0.95 13.64
C VAL A 162 0.44 -2.19 12.73
N LEU A 163 1.09 -2.08 11.57
CA LEU A 163 1.29 -3.15 10.62
C LEU A 163 2.55 -3.99 10.91
N GLU A 164 3.44 -3.49 11.76
CA GLU A 164 4.70 -4.14 12.06
C GLU A 164 4.50 -5.34 12.95
N LYS A 165 5.19 -6.43 12.61
CA LYS A 165 5.09 -7.71 13.31
C LYS A 165 6.42 -8.41 13.31
N GLU A 166 6.60 -9.26 14.31
CA GLU A 166 7.69 -10.22 14.38
C GLU A 166 7.07 -11.53 14.84
N ILE A 167 7.15 -12.53 13.96
CA ILE A 167 6.42 -13.78 14.08
C ILE A 167 7.43 -14.90 13.88
N GLN A 168 7.58 -15.76 14.88
CA GLN A 168 8.33 -16.99 14.74
C GLN A 168 7.35 -18.18 14.77
N LYS A 169 7.37 -18.98 13.70
CA LYS A 169 6.51 -20.15 13.52
C LYS A 169 7.39 -21.37 13.31
N THR A 170 7.12 -22.46 14.02
CA THR A 170 7.70 -23.77 13.72
C THR A 170 6.67 -24.60 12.96
N CYS A 171 7.02 -25.11 11.78
CA CYS A 171 6.15 -25.98 11.01
C CYS A 171 6.09 -27.36 11.68
N PRO A 172 4.93 -27.83 12.17
CA PRO A 172 4.87 -29.11 12.89
C PRO A 172 5.24 -30.31 12.02
N HIS A 173 5.02 -30.23 10.71
CA HIS A 173 5.23 -31.34 9.77
C HIS A 173 6.70 -31.50 9.36
N THR A 174 7.42 -30.39 9.24
CA THR A 174 8.81 -30.39 8.76
C THR A 174 9.81 -30.05 9.86
N GLY A 175 9.38 -29.64 11.05
CA GLY A 175 10.26 -29.14 12.11
C GLY A 175 11.02 -27.85 11.76
N CYS A 176 10.78 -27.28 10.57
CA CYS A 176 11.45 -26.07 10.10
C CYS A 176 10.91 -24.84 10.83
N THR A 177 11.78 -23.86 11.05
CA THR A 177 11.42 -22.55 11.56
C THR A 177 11.19 -21.56 10.42
N ILE A 178 10.24 -20.67 10.62
CA ILE A 178 9.97 -19.51 9.78
C ILE A 178 9.93 -18.30 10.71
N ASP A 179 10.89 -17.39 10.54
CA ASP A 179 10.82 -16.07 11.15
C ASP A 179 10.33 -15.07 10.09
N GLU A 180 9.24 -14.38 10.40
CA GLU A 180 8.65 -13.32 9.58
C GLU A 180 8.75 -11.99 10.33
N VAL A 181 9.42 -11.02 9.72
CA VAL A 181 9.56 -9.66 10.26
C VAL A 181 8.94 -8.68 9.28
N ILE A 182 8.03 -7.85 9.75
CA ILE A 182 7.31 -6.87 8.94
C ILE A 182 7.62 -5.48 9.47
N ARG A 183 8.03 -4.59 8.57
CA ARG A 183 8.36 -3.19 8.87
C ARG A 183 7.61 -2.27 7.90
N THR A 184 7.25 -1.08 8.35
CA THR A 184 6.55 -0.11 7.50
C THR A 184 7.18 1.26 7.54
N ARG A 185 7.08 1.98 6.42
CA ARG A 185 7.63 3.32 6.27
C ARG A 185 6.71 4.14 5.39
N ILE A 186 6.76 5.46 5.55
CA ILE A 186 6.15 6.40 4.61
C ILE A 186 7.28 7.16 3.94
N ILE A 187 7.34 7.08 2.61
CA ILE A 187 8.38 7.68 1.78
C ILE A 187 7.65 8.50 0.71
N ASP A 188 7.97 9.80 0.61
CA ASP A 188 7.31 10.74 -0.32
C ASP A 188 5.78 10.74 -0.25
N GLY A 189 5.22 10.54 0.95
CA GLY A 189 3.77 10.48 1.15
C GLY A 189 3.11 9.18 0.69
N GLU A 190 3.89 8.12 0.43
CA GLU A 190 3.40 6.79 0.06
C GLU A 190 3.76 5.75 1.13
N LEU A 191 2.87 4.80 1.38
CA LEU A 191 3.14 3.70 2.32
C LEU A 191 3.97 2.61 1.65
N PHE A 192 5.04 2.21 2.32
CA PHE A 192 5.86 1.06 1.97
C PHE A 192 5.79 0.00 3.08
N VAL A 193 5.87 -1.26 2.67
CA VAL A 193 5.93 -2.42 3.57
C VAL A 193 7.12 -3.28 3.18
N SER A 194 7.98 -3.59 4.17
CA SER A 194 9.04 -4.58 4.02
C SER A 194 8.68 -5.85 4.78
N LYS A 195 8.95 -7.01 4.17
CA LYS A 195 8.77 -8.32 4.79
C LYS A 195 10.06 -9.11 4.70
N ILE A 196 10.52 -9.67 5.81
CA ILE A 196 11.71 -10.50 5.87
C ILE A 196 11.25 -11.89 6.29
N TYR A 197 11.48 -12.87 5.43
CA TYR A 197 11.29 -14.28 5.72
C TYR A 197 12.67 -14.90 5.96
N LYS A 198 12.86 -15.58 7.08
CA LYS A 198 14.00 -16.48 7.31
C LYS A 198 13.48 -17.88 7.54
N MET A 199 13.98 -18.83 6.77
CA MET A 199 13.55 -20.22 6.82
C MET A 199 14.78 -21.12 7.00
N SER A 200 14.71 -22.02 7.97
CA SER A 200 15.79 -22.96 8.28
C SER A 200 15.24 -24.23 8.93
N HIS A 201 16.00 -25.32 8.87
CA HIS A 201 15.75 -26.50 9.68
C HIS A 201 16.78 -26.56 10.82
N PRO A 202 16.38 -26.75 12.09
CA PRO A 202 17.31 -26.71 13.23
C PRO A 202 18.42 -27.77 13.12
N ASP A 203 18.09 -28.97 12.64
CA ASP A 203 19.07 -30.05 12.40
C ASP A 203 19.71 -30.04 11.00
N GLY A 204 19.48 -28.99 10.20
CA GLY A 204 20.06 -28.89 8.86
C GLY A 204 19.44 -29.76 7.76
N ASP A 205 18.28 -30.37 7.99
CA ASP A 205 17.63 -31.25 7.01
C ASP A 205 17.12 -30.46 5.79
N ALA A 206 17.93 -30.46 4.74
CA ALA A 206 17.65 -29.78 3.48
C ALA A 206 16.36 -30.28 2.81
N LYS A 207 16.01 -31.56 2.96
CA LYS A 207 14.81 -32.14 2.32
C LYS A 207 13.55 -31.65 3.01
N LYS A 208 13.54 -31.58 4.34
CA LYS A 208 12.43 -31.00 5.11
C LYS A 208 12.27 -29.51 4.85
N LEU A 209 13.38 -28.77 4.75
CA LEU A 209 13.35 -27.35 4.36
C LEU A 209 12.79 -27.17 2.95
N ARG A 210 13.20 -28.02 1.99
CA ARG A 210 12.64 -28.03 0.64
C ARG A 210 11.15 -28.33 0.65
N GLN A 211 10.70 -29.32 1.43
CA GLN A 211 9.29 -29.63 1.60
C GLN A 211 8.52 -28.44 2.16
N LEU A 212 9.06 -27.73 3.17
CA LEU A 212 8.46 -26.51 3.70
C LEU A 212 8.31 -25.47 2.60
N VAL A 213 9.39 -25.15 1.88
CA VAL A 213 9.37 -24.16 0.80
C VAL A 213 8.36 -24.53 -0.28
N GLU A 214 8.26 -25.80 -0.66
CA GLU A 214 7.29 -26.23 -1.69
C GLU A 214 5.84 -26.12 -1.22
N HIS A 215 5.56 -26.34 0.07
CA HIS A 215 4.20 -26.40 0.60
C HIS A 215 3.75 -25.14 1.35
N THR A 216 4.64 -24.15 1.48
CA THR A 216 4.32 -22.93 2.23
C THR A 216 3.29 -22.08 1.47
N PRO A 217 2.27 -21.54 2.15
CA PRO A 217 1.34 -20.59 1.57
C PRO A 217 1.92 -19.16 1.53
N LEU A 218 3.17 -18.95 1.96
CA LEU A 218 3.80 -17.64 2.01
C LEU A 218 3.94 -17.03 0.61
N ARG A 219 3.67 -15.73 0.56
CA ARG A 219 3.70 -14.93 -0.67
C ARG A 219 4.47 -13.63 -0.44
N ILE A 220 5.18 -13.20 -1.46
CA ILE A 220 5.84 -11.90 -1.51
C ILE A 220 4.79 -10.82 -1.80
N CYS A 221 4.04 -11.03 -2.88
CA CYS A 221 2.83 -10.26 -3.23
C CYS A 221 1.78 -11.23 -3.80
N ARG A 222 0.62 -10.72 -4.24
CA ARG A 222 -0.39 -11.57 -4.91
C ARG A 222 0.13 -12.23 -6.20
N HIS A 223 1.20 -11.70 -6.78
CA HIS A 223 1.76 -12.16 -8.05
C HIS A 223 3.04 -12.99 -7.92
N LEU A 224 3.77 -12.88 -6.80
CA LEU A 224 5.01 -13.58 -6.54
C LEU A 224 4.90 -14.41 -5.26
N GLN A 225 5.22 -15.69 -5.34
CA GLN A 225 5.12 -16.63 -4.23
C GLN A 225 6.40 -17.42 -3.98
N ILE A 226 6.54 -17.89 -2.73
CA ILE A 226 7.67 -18.69 -2.27
C ILE A 226 7.45 -20.17 -2.64
N GLY A 227 6.26 -20.69 -2.31
CA GLY A 227 5.92 -22.11 -2.51
C GLY A 227 5.17 -22.44 -3.78
N ARG A 228 4.83 -23.72 -3.93
CA ARG A 228 3.98 -24.27 -5.00
C ARG A 228 2.57 -24.54 -4.53
N TYR A 229 2.32 -24.55 -3.23
CA TYR A 229 1.01 -24.87 -2.70
C TYR A 229 0.01 -23.73 -2.92
N TRP A 230 -0.84 -23.94 -3.91
CA TRP A 230 -2.03 -23.13 -4.12
C TRP A 230 -3.12 -23.66 -3.20
N GLY A 231 -3.38 -22.97 -2.09
CA GLY A 231 -4.53 -23.30 -1.26
C GLY A 231 -5.81 -23.21 -2.12
N ARG A 232 -6.57 -24.32 -2.20
CA ARG A 232 -7.89 -24.41 -2.89
C ARG A 232 -8.88 -23.31 -2.46
N GLY A 233 -8.68 -22.71 -1.29
CA GLY A 233 -9.48 -21.61 -0.76
C GLY A 233 -9.25 -20.24 -1.41
N ASN A 234 -8.27 -20.10 -2.31
CA ASN A 234 -8.10 -18.87 -3.09
C ASN A 234 -8.81 -19.04 -4.44
N CYS A 235 -10.02 -18.52 -4.49
CA CYS A 235 -11.10 -18.59 -5.49
C CYS A 235 -10.80 -18.17 -6.95
N TRP A 236 -9.58 -18.37 -7.45
CA TRP A 236 -9.23 -18.08 -8.86
C TRP A 236 -10.00 -18.98 -9.84
N THR A 237 -10.25 -20.24 -9.48
CA THR A 237 -10.99 -21.20 -10.30
C THR A 237 -12.49 -20.90 -10.39
N SER A 238 -13.08 -20.35 -9.32
CA SER A 238 -14.52 -20.04 -9.28
C SER A 238 -14.91 -18.89 -10.20
N ARG A 239 -13.94 -18.10 -10.69
CA ARG A 239 -14.17 -16.87 -11.45
C ARG A 239 -13.51 -16.86 -12.84
N GLY A 240 -12.99 -17.99 -13.30
CA GLY A 240 -12.35 -18.08 -14.62
C GLY A 240 -11.05 -17.25 -14.74
N ILE A 241 -10.45 -16.85 -13.63
CA ILE A 241 -9.25 -16.01 -13.63
C ILE A 241 -8.04 -16.91 -13.91
N ARG A 242 -7.33 -16.61 -15.00
CA ARG A 242 -6.26 -17.46 -15.57
C ARG A 242 -4.87 -17.23 -14.96
N PHE A 243 -4.75 -16.51 -13.86
CA PHE A 243 -3.43 -16.11 -13.35
C PHE A 243 -2.96 -16.97 -12.18
N LEU A 244 -1.85 -17.67 -12.39
CA LEU A 244 -1.11 -18.38 -11.36
C LEU A 244 0.04 -17.48 -10.87
N PRO A 245 0.09 -17.08 -9.59
CA PRO A 245 1.23 -16.37 -9.02
C PRO A 245 2.57 -17.01 -9.41
N ARG A 246 3.52 -16.24 -9.94
CA ARG A 246 4.83 -16.74 -10.35
C ARG A 246 5.67 -17.11 -9.13
N ARG A 247 6.50 -18.14 -9.28
CA ARG A 247 7.43 -18.55 -8.25
C ARG A 247 8.76 -17.84 -8.44
N ILE A 248 9.45 -17.58 -7.34
CA ILE A 248 10.80 -17.00 -7.39
C ILE A 248 11.77 -18.02 -8.02
N PRO A 249 12.47 -17.68 -9.12
CA PRO A 249 13.31 -18.63 -9.87
C PRO A 249 14.38 -19.33 -9.03
N GLU A 250 14.98 -18.61 -8.09
CA GLU A 250 16.03 -19.12 -7.20
C GLU A 250 15.54 -20.29 -6.33
N LEU A 251 14.26 -20.30 -5.97
CA LEU A 251 13.65 -21.37 -5.18
C LEU A 251 13.27 -22.60 -6.03
N GLU A 252 13.23 -22.45 -7.35
CA GLU A 252 12.94 -23.54 -8.29
C GLU A 252 14.17 -24.39 -8.54
N ARG A 253 15.32 -23.74 -8.71
CA ARG A 253 16.60 -24.37 -9.04
C ARG A 253 16.97 -25.42 -7.99
N SER A 254 17.18 -26.66 -8.44
CA SER A 254 17.68 -27.73 -7.59
C SER A 254 18.93 -28.34 -8.21
N ARG A 255 20.00 -28.47 -7.42
CA ARG A 255 21.10 -29.37 -7.75
C ARG A 255 20.57 -30.77 -7.50
N GLY A 256 20.60 -31.64 -8.52
CA GLY A 256 19.97 -32.96 -8.51
C GLY A 256 20.07 -33.67 -7.14
N GLY A 257 18.94 -34.20 -6.65
CA GLY A 257 18.84 -34.76 -5.30
C GLY A 257 17.99 -33.95 -4.32
N GLY A 258 17.36 -32.86 -4.77
CA GLY A 258 16.41 -32.06 -3.97
C GLY A 258 17.06 -30.97 -3.11
N TYR A 259 18.35 -30.71 -3.31
CA TYR A 259 19.08 -29.64 -2.63
C TYR A 259 18.87 -28.28 -3.31
N PHE A 260 19.03 -27.21 -2.54
CA PHE A 260 19.00 -25.85 -3.05
C PHE A 260 20.27 -25.52 -3.85
N THR A 261 20.19 -24.51 -4.70
CA THR A 261 21.38 -23.88 -5.31
C THR A 261 21.65 -22.62 -4.53
N GLY A 262 22.84 -22.50 -3.93
CA GLY A 262 23.22 -21.30 -3.20
C GLY A 262 23.20 -20.07 -4.10
N CYS A 263 22.71 -18.97 -3.56
CA CYS A 263 22.73 -17.66 -4.20
C CYS A 263 22.84 -16.57 -3.13
N SER A 264 23.38 -15.42 -3.51
CA SER A 264 23.56 -14.29 -2.61
C SER A 264 23.09 -13.02 -3.31
N GLU A 265 22.29 -12.24 -2.61
CA GLU A 265 21.82 -10.92 -3.00
C GLU A 265 21.12 -10.86 -4.36
N VAL A 266 20.43 -11.94 -4.75
CA VAL A 266 19.72 -11.96 -6.04
C VAL A 266 18.44 -11.16 -5.92
N VAL A 267 18.35 -10.06 -6.69
CA VAL A 267 17.18 -9.16 -6.68
C VAL A 267 16.23 -9.52 -7.82
N ARG A 268 14.97 -9.73 -7.45
CA ARG A 268 13.85 -9.99 -8.35
C ARG A 268 12.78 -8.92 -8.19
N SER A 269 12.09 -8.60 -9.27
CA SER A 269 10.99 -7.66 -9.26
C SER A 269 9.71 -8.28 -9.80
N CYS A 270 8.58 -7.89 -9.23
CA CYS A 270 7.28 -8.26 -9.74
C CYS A 270 6.98 -7.42 -10.99
N GLY A 271 6.73 -8.06 -12.13
CA GLY A 271 6.35 -7.36 -13.37
C GLY A 271 4.93 -6.77 -13.37
N VAL A 272 4.19 -6.87 -12.26
CA VAL A 272 2.77 -6.49 -12.18
C VAL A 272 2.52 -5.36 -11.21
N CYS A 273 3.05 -5.48 -9.99
CA CYS A 273 2.89 -4.50 -8.92
C CYS A 273 4.25 -3.95 -8.50
N MET A 274 4.22 -2.86 -7.74
CA MET A 274 5.40 -2.23 -7.17
C MET A 274 5.94 -3.04 -6.00
N THR A 275 6.56 -4.18 -6.32
CA THR A 275 7.20 -5.05 -5.33
C THR A 275 8.50 -5.61 -5.88
N ASP A 276 9.55 -5.50 -5.07
CA ASP A 276 10.86 -6.11 -5.30
C ASP A 276 11.16 -7.09 -4.17
N CYS A 277 12.01 -8.07 -4.42
CA CYS A 277 12.55 -8.94 -3.38
C CYS A 277 14.02 -9.28 -3.63
N GLN A 278 14.75 -9.52 -2.55
CA GLN A 278 16.11 -10.02 -2.53
C GLN A 278 16.10 -11.41 -1.91
N VAL A 279 16.83 -12.35 -2.53
CA VAL A 279 16.90 -13.75 -2.12
C VAL A 279 18.35 -14.10 -1.79
N ASP A 280 18.55 -14.61 -0.59
CA ASP A 280 19.80 -15.20 -0.12
C ASP A 280 19.54 -16.66 0.25
N ILE A 281 20.28 -17.59 -0.37
CA ILE A 281 20.24 -19.02 -0.08
C ILE A 281 21.68 -19.44 0.27
N CYS A 282 21.93 -19.68 1.55
CA CYS A 282 23.27 -19.98 2.05
C CYS A 282 23.33 -21.41 2.59
N ASP A 283 24.39 -22.12 2.23
CA ASP A 283 24.82 -23.34 2.91
C ASP A 283 25.60 -22.92 4.15
N GLN A 284 25.13 -23.31 5.34
CA GLN A 284 25.68 -22.92 6.63
C GLN A 284 26.79 -23.85 7.12
N SER A 285 27.34 -24.71 6.25
CA SER A 285 28.37 -25.69 6.62
C SER A 285 29.66 -25.09 7.21
N ASP A 286 29.89 -23.78 7.05
CA ASP A 286 30.97 -23.04 7.71
C ASP A 286 30.62 -22.71 9.17
N GLY A 287 30.91 -23.64 10.09
CA GLY A 287 30.76 -23.41 11.54
C GLY A 287 30.38 -24.62 12.38
N GLY A 288 30.31 -25.82 11.79
CA GLY A 288 29.97 -27.06 12.50
C GLY A 288 28.46 -27.33 12.63
N GLN A 289 27.61 -26.41 12.16
CA GLN A 289 26.20 -26.67 11.89
C GLN A 289 26.04 -26.95 10.40
N TYR A 290 25.61 -28.16 10.05
CA TYR A 290 25.27 -28.47 8.66
C TYR A 290 23.86 -27.97 8.41
N GLY A 291 23.58 -27.33 7.26
CA GLY A 291 22.21 -26.93 6.93
C GLY A 291 22.08 -25.84 5.89
N TRP A 292 20.89 -25.71 5.33
CA TRP A 292 20.55 -24.60 4.44
C TRP A 292 19.74 -23.55 5.19
N SER A 293 19.97 -22.29 4.87
CA SER A 293 19.14 -21.17 5.30
C SER A 293 18.69 -20.37 4.09
N ILE A 294 17.43 -19.94 4.12
CA ILE A 294 16.82 -19.13 3.07
C ILE A 294 16.34 -17.84 3.71
N LYS A 295 16.84 -16.71 3.22
CA LYS A 295 16.37 -15.39 3.60
C LYS A 295 15.78 -14.72 2.37
N ILE A 296 14.57 -14.21 2.51
CA ILE A 296 13.92 -13.42 1.47
C ILE A 296 13.49 -12.11 2.08
N VAL A 297 13.96 -10.99 1.53
CA VAL A 297 13.52 -9.65 1.90
C VAL A 297 12.68 -9.11 0.76
N ALA A 298 11.45 -8.70 1.04
CA ALA A 298 10.55 -8.10 0.08
C ALA A 298 10.27 -6.64 0.47
N TRP A 299 10.09 -5.79 -0.53
CA TRP A 299 9.67 -4.41 -0.38
C TRP A 299 8.51 -4.14 -1.32
N SER A 300 7.41 -3.63 -0.79
CA SER A 300 6.20 -3.31 -1.54
C SER A 300 5.83 -1.83 -1.33
N GLN A 301 5.66 -1.09 -2.42
CA GLN A 301 5.02 0.22 -2.41
C GLN A 301 3.52 0.00 -2.53
N ILE A 302 2.76 0.51 -1.56
CA ILE A 302 1.31 0.35 -1.45
C ILE A 302 0.57 1.54 -2.07
N GLY A 303 1.20 2.72 -2.08
CA GLY A 303 0.71 3.96 -2.71
C GLY A 303 0.33 5.06 -1.72
N LYS A 304 -0.51 6.01 -2.15
CA LYS A 304 -0.86 7.22 -1.37
C LYS A 304 -2.05 7.05 -0.41
N GLY A 305 -2.88 6.02 -0.58
CA GLY A 305 -4.07 5.77 0.25
C GLY A 305 -5.19 6.79 0.08
N ARG A 306 -5.13 7.60 -0.98
CA ARG A 306 -6.10 8.68 -1.26
C ARG A 306 -7.25 8.25 -2.15
N ASP A 307 -7.03 7.31 -3.05
CA ASP A 307 -8.03 6.81 -4.01
C ASP A 307 -7.94 5.27 -4.07
N PRO A 308 -9.03 4.52 -3.92
CA PRO A 308 -9.01 3.07 -4.10
C PRO A 308 -8.74 2.64 -5.55
N LEU A 309 -8.77 3.58 -6.51
CA LEU A 309 -8.41 3.37 -7.91
C LEU A 309 -6.96 3.76 -8.22
N ASP A 310 -6.18 4.16 -7.21
CA ASP A 310 -4.74 4.37 -7.34
C ASP A 310 -4.08 3.12 -7.94
N SER A 311 -3.32 3.29 -9.02
CA SER A 311 -2.74 2.19 -9.80
C SER A 311 -1.80 1.32 -8.97
N THR A 312 -1.07 1.91 -8.01
CA THR A 312 -0.17 1.19 -7.11
C THR A 312 -0.97 0.29 -6.16
N TRP A 313 -2.03 0.85 -5.56
CA TRP A 313 -2.93 0.09 -4.71
C TRP A 313 -3.64 -1.04 -5.48
N LEU A 314 -4.24 -0.71 -6.62
CA LEU A 314 -4.94 -1.66 -7.47
C LEU A 314 -4.02 -2.81 -7.90
N GLY A 315 -2.80 -2.47 -8.30
CA GLY A 315 -1.79 -3.43 -8.69
C GLY A 315 -1.51 -4.43 -7.57
N ILE A 316 -1.41 -4.00 -6.32
CA ILE A 316 -1.07 -4.92 -5.22
C ILE A 316 -2.28 -5.62 -4.58
N SER A 317 -3.47 -5.01 -4.63
CA SER A 317 -4.66 -5.49 -3.91
C SER A 317 -5.60 -6.35 -4.76
N ARG A 318 -5.71 -6.10 -6.07
CA ARG A 318 -6.73 -6.76 -6.88
C ARG A 318 -6.35 -8.17 -7.32
N PRO A 319 -7.28 -9.14 -7.23
CA PRO A 319 -7.08 -10.46 -7.79
C PRO A 319 -7.33 -10.45 -9.31
N GLY A 320 -6.27 -10.37 -10.11
CA GLY A 320 -6.30 -10.75 -11.53
C GLY A 320 -6.01 -9.63 -12.55
N TYR A 321 -5.48 -10.07 -13.69
CA TYR A 321 -5.25 -9.29 -14.90
C TYR A 321 -6.54 -9.26 -15.75
N ASP A 322 -7.48 -8.37 -15.46
CA ASP A 322 -8.41 -7.96 -16.53
C ASP A 322 -7.82 -6.81 -17.38
N CYS A 323 -6.60 -6.35 -17.06
CA CYS A 323 -5.83 -5.44 -17.90
C CYS A 323 -4.63 -6.20 -18.48
N HIS A 324 -4.56 -6.34 -19.80
CA HIS A 324 -3.38 -6.85 -20.51
C HIS A 324 -2.13 -5.96 -20.35
N ALA A 325 -2.23 -4.86 -19.61
CA ALA A 325 -1.13 -3.95 -19.34
C ALA A 325 -0.68 -4.09 -17.88
N SER A 326 0.62 -4.29 -17.70
CA SER A 326 1.28 -4.21 -16.40
C SER A 326 0.93 -2.87 -15.75
N TRP A 327 0.50 -2.86 -14.48
CA TRP A 327 0.28 -1.59 -13.77
C TRP A 327 1.57 -0.79 -13.61
N ARG A 328 2.74 -1.47 -13.60
CA ARG A 328 4.02 -0.79 -13.75
C ARG A 328 4.08 -0.04 -15.09
N ALA A 329 3.62 -0.62 -16.20
CA ALA A 329 3.63 0.06 -17.51
C ALA A 329 2.69 1.29 -17.59
N PHE A 330 1.77 1.48 -16.65
CA PHE A 330 0.95 2.69 -16.55
C PHE A 330 1.52 3.76 -15.62
N ALA A 331 2.67 3.52 -15.00
CA ALA A 331 3.31 4.58 -14.24
C ALA A 331 3.67 5.72 -15.19
N GLU A 332 3.37 6.95 -14.77
CA GLU A 332 3.58 8.15 -15.59
C GLU A 332 5.06 8.35 -15.96
N GLU A 333 5.95 7.79 -15.13
CA GLU A 333 7.40 7.87 -15.29
C GLU A 333 8.00 6.48 -15.48
N PRO A 334 8.66 6.18 -16.62
CA PRO A 334 9.30 4.89 -16.89
C PRO A 334 10.30 4.47 -15.81
N GLU A 335 11.01 5.42 -15.21
CA GLU A 335 12.01 5.22 -14.13
C GLU A 335 11.41 4.54 -12.90
N SER A 336 10.15 4.84 -12.60
CA SER A 336 9.44 4.26 -11.46
C SER A 336 9.10 2.78 -11.66
N THR A 337 9.37 2.21 -12.83
CA THR A 337 8.98 0.85 -13.19
C THR A 337 10.13 -0.15 -13.17
N LEU A 338 11.37 0.35 -13.05
CA LEU A 338 12.59 -0.46 -13.16
C LEU A 338 12.66 -1.55 -12.08
N PRO A 339 13.25 -2.71 -12.40
CA PRO A 339 13.47 -3.74 -11.39
C PRO A 339 14.42 -3.24 -10.30
N GLY A 340 14.04 -3.43 -9.04
CA GLY A 340 14.81 -2.97 -7.88
C GLY A 340 14.53 -1.53 -7.41
N ILE A 341 13.64 -0.80 -8.11
CA ILE A 341 13.33 0.61 -7.76
C ILE A 341 12.65 0.77 -6.40
N VAL A 342 11.81 -0.17 -5.98
CA VAL A 342 11.11 -0.13 -4.68
C VAL A 342 12.12 -0.36 -3.56
N ARG A 343 13.05 -1.31 -3.75
CA ARG A 343 14.19 -1.53 -2.83
C ARG A 343 15.08 -0.29 -2.75
N HIS A 344 15.41 0.33 -3.88
CA HIS A 344 16.20 1.56 -3.93
C HIS A 344 15.52 2.69 -3.15
N ARG A 345 14.24 2.98 -3.42
CA ARG A 345 13.46 4.01 -2.69
C ARG A 345 13.39 3.72 -1.20
N TRP A 346 13.19 2.46 -0.81
CA TRP A 346 13.23 2.07 0.60
C TRP A 346 14.55 2.42 1.28
N SER A 347 15.66 2.19 0.58
CA SER A 347 17.02 2.39 1.08
C SER A 347 17.42 3.86 1.25
N LYS A 348 16.80 4.79 0.50
CA LYS A 348 17.05 6.24 0.63
C LYS A 348 16.84 6.76 2.06
N MET A 349 15.98 6.13 2.84
CA MET A 349 15.70 6.51 4.23
C MET A 349 16.69 5.94 5.26
N ASP A 350 17.55 5.00 4.86
CA ASP A 350 18.55 4.37 5.73
C ASP A 350 19.94 5.02 5.61
N ASP A 351 20.04 6.17 4.94
CA ASP A 351 21.32 6.80 4.52
C ASP A 351 22.26 5.83 3.75
N MET A 352 21.70 4.74 3.22
CA MET A 352 22.38 3.70 2.47
C MET A 352 21.72 3.61 1.09
N LEU A 353 22.30 4.30 0.11
CA LEU A 353 21.79 4.26 -1.25
C LEU A 353 22.16 2.93 -1.92
N VAL A 354 21.16 2.08 -2.15
CA VAL A 354 21.33 0.83 -2.89
C VAL A 354 21.02 1.08 -4.36
N ASP A 355 21.91 0.69 -5.27
CA ASP A 355 21.68 0.86 -6.73
C ASP A 355 20.37 0.19 -7.19
N VAL A 356 19.69 0.81 -8.18
CA VAL A 356 18.56 0.22 -8.89
C VAL A 356 19.07 -0.93 -9.76
N LYS A 357 19.03 -2.15 -9.21
CA LYS A 357 19.49 -3.37 -9.86
C LYS A 357 18.52 -4.51 -9.59
N GLY A 358 18.36 -5.39 -10.56
CA GLY A 358 17.59 -6.61 -10.46
C GLY A 358 17.04 -7.04 -11.81
N GLU A 359 16.30 -8.13 -11.79
CA GLU A 359 15.61 -8.68 -12.96
C GLU A 359 14.14 -8.90 -12.61
N PHE A 360 13.23 -8.86 -13.58
CA PHE A 360 11.88 -9.36 -13.32
C PHE A 360 11.90 -10.87 -13.05
N ALA A 361 10.97 -11.37 -12.22
CA ALA A 361 10.87 -12.79 -11.88
C ALA A 361 10.27 -13.66 -13.01
N ASP A 362 10.83 -13.56 -14.22
CA ASP A 362 10.52 -14.29 -15.47
C ASP A 362 9.46 -13.65 -16.39
N GLY A 363 9.83 -13.38 -17.65
CA GLY A 363 8.95 -13.44 -18.82
C GLY A 363 8.02 -12.26 -19.12
N PHE A 364 8.30 -11.07 -18.58
CA PHE A 364 7.76 -9.81 -19.14
C PHE A 364 8.75 -9.11 -20.08
N ASP A 365 9.87 -9.76 -20.38
CA ASP A 365 10.73 -9.33 -21.47
C ASP A 365 9.96 -9.55 -22.77
N ASP A 366 9.20 -8.53 -23.18
CA ASP A 366 8.58 -8.45 -24.51
C ASP A 366 9.63 -8.26 -25.62
N GLY A 367 10.88 -8.66 -25.36
CA GLY A 367 12.02 -8.57 -26.28
C GLY A 367 12.59 -7.16 -26.48
N ASN A 368 12.18 -6.16 -25.68
CA ASN A 368 12.52 -4.74 -25.90
C ASN A 368 13.36 -4.06 -24.81
N ASP A 369 13.78 -4.75 -23.75
CA ASP A 369 14.54 -4.15 -22.64
C ASP A 369 16.05 -4.18 -22.87
N GLU A 370 16.53 -3.57 -23.97
CA GLU A 370 17.92 -3.09 -24.02
C GLU A 370 18.06 -1.85 -23.13
N GLY A 371 18.36 -2.11 -21.84
CA GLY A 371 19.26 -1.29 -21.02
C GLY A 371 18.90 0.18 -20.78
N LEU A 372 17.74 0.48 -20.19
CA LEU A 372 17.55 1.80 -19.55
C LEU A 372 18.39 1.85 -18.25
N ALA A 373 19.47 2.63 -18.27
CA ALA A 373 20.26 2.95 -17.08
C ALA A 373 19.65 4.17 -16.38
N VAL A 374 19.61 4.14 -15.04
CA VAL A 374 19.26 5.30 -14.20
C VAL A 374 20.44 5.69 -13.32
N ASP A 375 20.57 6.99 -13.06
CA ASP A 375 21.59 7.54 -12.18
C ASP A 375 21.29 7.23 -10.70
N ARG A 376 22.15 7.75 -9.81
CA ARG A 376 22.04 7.51 -8.37
C ARG A 376 20.79 8.16 -7.77
N GLU A 377 20.28 9.19 -8.40
CA GLU A 377 19.11 9.95 -7.98
C GLU A 377 17.81 9.29 -8.48
N GLY A 378 17.91 8.48 -9.53
CA GLY A 378 16.83 7.72 -10.17
C GLY A 378 16.47 8.23 -11.56
N ASN A 379 17.16 9.26 -12.07
CA ASN A 379 16.88 9.85 -13.39
C ASN A 379 17.48 9.00 -14.52
N LEU A 380 16.83 8.95 -15.68
CA LEU A 380 17.33 8.26 -16.86
C LEU A 380 18.66 8.83 -17.33
N ILE A 381 19.66 7.94 -17.43
CA ILE A 381 20.88 8.19 -18.18
C ILE A 381 20.57 7.79 -19.62
N LEU A 382 20.22 8.76 -20.45
CA LEU A 382 20.18 8.56 -21.90
C LEU A 382 21.63 8.36 -22.38
N GLU A 383 22.04 7.11 -22.60
CA GLU A 383 23.26 6.82 -23.38
C GLU A 383 23.00 7.18 -24.86
N CYS A 384 23.08 8.47 -25.19
CA CYS A 384 23.16 8.94 -26.56
C CYS A 384 24.63 9.06 -26.98
N ASP A 385 25.23 7.94 -27.34
CA ASP A 385 26.39 7.87 -28.23
C ASP A 385 26.28 6.62 -29.11
N LEU A 386 25.21 6.54 -29.92
CA LEU A 386 25.21 5.65 -31.07
C LEU A 386 26.07 6.29 -32.17
N PRO A 387 26.95 5.53 -32.83
CA PRO A 387 27.79 6.07 -33.89
C PRO A 387 26.91 6.57 -35.04
N VAL A 388 27.11 7.84 -35.41
CA VAL A 388 26.57 8.41 -36.63
C VAL A 388 27.18 7.63 -37.79
N TYR A 389 26.39 6.78 -38.44
CA TYR A 389 26.75 6.22 -39.74
C TYR A 389 26.55 7.32 -40.78
N ASP A 390 27.65 7.89 -41.26
CA ASP A 390 27.66 8.71 -42.47
C ASP A 390 27.24 7.82 -43.67
N TYR A 391 26.15 8.22 -44.34
CA TYR A 391 25.67 7.65 -45.61
C TYR A 391 26.18 8.45 -46.81
#